data_AF-A0A853G0E5-F1
#
_entry.id   AF-A0A853G0E5-F1
#
_cell.length_a   1.000
_cell.length_b   1.000
_cell.length_c   1.000
_cell.angle_alpha   90.00
_cell.angle_beta   90.00
_cell.angle_gamma   90.00
#
_symmetry.space_group_name_H-M   'P 1'
#
loop_
_entity.id
_entity.type
_entity.pdbx_description
1 polymer ?
#
loop_
_entity_poly.entity_id
_entity_poly.type
_entity_poly.pdbx_seq_one_letter_code
_entity_poly.pdbx_strand_id
1 'polypeptide(L)'
;MGFWSLWHFAIFIALTLAAILAGRRRKNSHMAGYGGWLIVLSVFLIFWAMQELAEFYRVRREIAVLVPSALQSPDYLEYTRYALGLAWLEAFLLIGAAAMLTLNRHRRAVHWTIAAVWIAGPVAALTEFALAESYFGDYLLEDDYSAMAATMLFATVWTCYLLASARVKNTYT
;
A
#
# COMPACT_ATOMS: atom_id res chain seq x y z
N MET A 1 18.72 -0.70 7.03
CA MET A 1 17.58 -1.14 7.85
C MET A 1 17.18 -0.05 8.84
N GLY A 2 16.23 0.82 8.48
CA GLY A 2 15.51 1.63 9.46
C GLY A 2 14.33 0.79 9.94
N PHE A 3 14.42 0.27 11.17
CA PHE A 3 13.47 -0.70 11.73
C PHE A 3 12.06 -0.10 11.86
N TRP A 4 11.20 -0.30 10.87
CA TRP A 4 9.76 -0.38 11.13
C TRP A 4 9.50 -1.70 11.84
N SER A 5 9.74 -1.73 13.14
CA SER A 5 9.49 -2.92 13.96
C SER A 5 8.01 -3.31 13.92
N LEU A 6 7.72 -4.59 14.11
CA LEU A 6 6.38 -5.17 14.26
C LEU A 6 5.48 -4.38 15.24
N TRP A 7 6.10 -3.70 16.21
CA TRP A 7 5.43 -2.82 17.16
C TRP A 7 4.83 -1.55 16.53
N HIS A 8 5.42 -0.98 15.48
CA HIS A 8 4.85 0.16 14.77
C HIS A 8 3.55 -0.24 14.05
N PHE A 9 3.53 -1.43 13.44
CA PHE A 9 2.31 -2.00 12.87
C PHE A 9 1.26 -2.28 13.94
N ALA A 10 1.64 -2.91 15.06
CA ALA A 10 0.73 -3.16 16.17
C ALA A 10 0.12 -1.87 16.73
N ILE A 11 0.93 -0.81 16.89
CA ILE A 11 0.47 0.51 17.35
C ILE A 11 -0.47 1.13 16.30
N PHE A 12 -0.11 1.09 15.02
CA PHE A 12 -0.97 1.62 13.95
C PHE A 12 -2.32 0.90 13.89
N ILE A 13 -2.32 -0.43 13.96
CA ILE A 13 -3.53 -1.27 14.01
C ILE A 13 -4.34 -0.94 15.26
N ALA A 14 -3.71 -0.89 16.43
CA ALA A 14 -4.40 -0.57 17.69
C ALA A 14 -5.02 0.83 17.66
N LEU A 15 -4.31 1.84 17.14
CA LEU A 15 -4.83 3.20 16.99
C LEU A 15 -5.96 3.26 15.97
N THR A 16 -5.86 2.51 14.88
CA THR A 16 -6.90 2.47 13.85
C THR A 16 -8.14 1.76 14.36
N LEU A 17 -8.00 0.63 15.07
CA LEU A 17 -9.10 -0.06 15.74
C LEU A 17 -9.73 0.81 16.83
N ALA A 18 -8.93 1.44 17.68
CA ALA A 18 -9.40 2.34 18.72
C ALA A 18 -10.16 3.52 18.11
N ALA A 19 -9.68 4.09 17.00
CA ALA A 19 -10.36 5.17 16.31
C ALA A 19 -11.65 4.73 15.60
N ILE A 20 -11.69 3.52 15.03
CA ILE A 20 -12.91 2.93 14.47
C ILE A 20 -13.95 2.74 15.59
N LEU A 21 -13.53 2.20 16.74
CA LEU A 21 -14.39 1.98 17.90
C LEU A 21 -14.88 3.30 18.52
N ALA A 22 -14.01 4.29 18.64
CA ALA A 22 -14.37 5.63 19.11
C ALA A 22 -15.30 6.35 18.11
N GLY A 23 -15.08 6.17 16.81
CA GLY A 23 -15.91 6.70 15.74
C GLY A 23 -17.32 6.11 15.73
N ARG A 24 -17.46 4.81 16.04
CA ARG A 24 -18.78 4.16 16.18
C ARG A 24 -19.64 4.75 17.30
N ARG A 25 -19.05 5.37 18.33
CA ARG A 25 -19.79 6.00 19.44
C ARG A 25 -20.38 7.38 19.08
N ARG A 26 -19.84 8.10 18.08
CA ARG A 26 -20.40 9.38 17.62
C ARG A 26 -21.31 9.16 16.41
N LYS A 27 -22.59 8.91 16.68
CA LYS A 27 -23.65 8.78 15.68
C LYS A 27 -24.06 10.14 15.08
N ASN A 28 -23.10 10.90 14.54
CA ASN A 28 -23.39 12.13 13.80
C ASN A 28 -23.58 11.78 12.32
N SER A 29 -24.81 11.38 11.96
CA SER A 29 -25.22 11.01 10.59
C SER A 29 -25.09 12.15 9.57
N HIS A 30 -24.80 13.37 10.00
CA HIS A 30 -24.73 14.57 9.16
C HIS A 30 -23.32 14.98 8.75
N MET A 31 -22.27 14.28 9.18
CA MET A 31 -20.90 14.62 8.76
C MET A 31 -20.66 14.21 7.31
N ALA A 32 -20.66 15.19 6.40
CA ALA A 32 -20.26 15.07 5.00
C ALA A 32 -18.98 15.86 4.73
N GLY A 33 -18.27 15.55 3.64
CA GLY A 33 -17.07 16.25 3.19
C GLY A 33 -15.77 15.46 3.42
N TYR A 34 -14.74 15.87 2.67
CA TYR A 34 -13.42 15.25 2.71
C TYR A 34 -12.67 15.75 3.94
N GLY A 35 -12.47 14.86 4.90
CA GLY A 35 -11.90 15.20 6.20
C GLY A 35 -11.71 13.98 7.08
N GLY A 36 -11.03 14.18 8.21
CA GLY A 36 -10.73 13.11 9.17
C GLY A 36 -9.94 11.98 8.51
N TRP A 37 -10.43 10.75 8.67
CA TRP A 37 -9.80 9.53 8.17
C TRP A 37 -9.60 9.48 6.64
N LEU A 38 -10.34 10.27 5.85
CA LEU A 38 -10.09 10.37 4.41
C LEU A 38 -8.80 11.13 4.07
N ILE A 39 -8.47 12.18 4.84
CA ILE A 39 -7.21 12.90 4.66
C ILE A 39 -6.05 11.99 5.07
N VAL A 40 -6.21 11.30 6.20
CA VAL A 40 -5.21 10.33 6.70
C VAL A 40 -4.95 9.25 5.66
N LEU A 41 -6.00 8.67 5.06
CA LEU A 41 -5.87 7.70 3.98
C LEU A 41 -5.07 8.27 2.81
N SER A 42 -5.48 9.41 2.25
CA SER A 42 -4.82 9.97 1.07
C SER A 42 -3.35 10.32 1.31
N VAL A 43 -3.01 10.89 2.47
CA VAL A 43 -1.61 11.16 2.84
C VAL A 43 -0.84 9.86 2.94
N PHE A 44 -1.42 8.84 3.55
CA PHE A 44 -0.78 7.53 3.65
C PHE A 44 -0.56 6.89 2.29
N LEU A 45 -1.53 6.95 1.37
CA LEU A 45 -1.37 6.39 0.01
C LEU A 45 -0.21 7.05 -0.74
N ILE A 46 -0.06 8.38 -0.63
CA ILE A 46 1.05 9.12 -1.23
C ILE A 46 2.37 8.72 -0.57
N PHE A 47 2.40 8.63 0.76
CA PHE A 47 3.58 8.21 1.49
C PHE A 47 4.01 6.78 1.11
N TRP A 48 3.06 5.85 1.02
CA TRP A 48 3.29 4.48 0.61
C TRP A 48 3.88 4.42 -0.81
N ALA A 49 3.30 5.14 -1.76
CA ALA A 49 3.85 5.26 -3.12
C ALA A 49 5.32 5.73 -3.15
N MET A 50 5.66 6.72 -2.32
CA MET A 50 7.03 7.22 -2.21
C MET A 50 7.96 6.21 -1.53
N GLN A 51 7.46 5.51 -0.51
CA GLN A 51 8.21 4.50 0.22
C GLN A 51 8.59 3.33 -0.69
N GLU A 52 7.68 2.79 -1.50
CA GLU A 52 7.98 1.67 -2.40
C GLU A 52 9.09 2.02 -3.40
N LEU A 53 8.98 3.20 -4.03
CA LEU A 53 10.03 3.69 -4.93
C LEU A 53 11.37 3.86 -4.19
N ALA A 54 11.36 4.44 -2.98
CA ALA A 54 12.56 4.65 -2.19
C ALA A 54 13.22 3.31 -1.78
N GLU A 55 12.43 2.33 -1.35
CA GLU A 55 12.88 1.00 -0.96
C GLU A 55 13.47 0.25 -2.17
N PHE A 56 12.84 0.32 -3.34
CA PHE A 56 13.39 -0.24 -4.57
C PHE A 56 14.80 0.30 -4.87
N TYR A 57 14.98 1.63 -4.85
CA TYR A 57 16.30 2.23 -5.09
C TYR A 57 17.31 1.89 -3.98
N ARG A 58 16.85 1.78 -2.73
CA ARG A 58 17.68 1.39 -1.59
C ARG A 58 18.20 -0.04 -1.77
N VAL A 59 17.31 -1.01 -2.02
CA VAL A 59 17.66 -2.42 -2.22
C VAL A 59 18.57 -2.59 -3.43
N ARG A 60 18.27 -1.93 -4.55
CA ARG A 60 19.13 -1.97 -5.74
C ARG A 60 20.55 -1.45 -5.45
N ARG A 61 20.68 -0.37 -4.67
CA ARG A 61 21.98 0.17 -4.26
C ARG A 61 22.72 -0.79 -3.33
N GLU A 62 22.00 -1.44 -2.42
CA GLU A 62 22.56 -2.42 -1.49
C GLU A 62 23.10 -3.65 -2.23
N ILE A 63 22.33 -4.19 -3.18
CA ILE A 63 22.78 -5.29 -4.05
C ILE A 63 24.01 -4.90 -4.86
N ALA A 64 24.05 -3.68 -5.40
CA ALA A 64 25.22 -3.19 -6.15
C ALA A 64 26.51 -3.17 -5.33
N VAL A 65 26.41 -2.98 -4.00
CA VAL A 65 27.56 -2.98 -3.08
C VAL A 65 27.89 -4.39 -2.60
N LEU A 66 26.87 -5.19 -2.24
CA LEU A 66 27.06 -6.51 -1.64
C LEU A 66 27.39 -7.60 -2.67
N VAL A 67 26.79 -7.53 -3.86
CA VAL A 67 26.93 -8.54 -4.91
C VAL A 67 27.13 -7.85 -6.27
N PRO A 68 28.31 -7.26 -6.55
CA PRO A 68 28.56 -6.53 -7.78
C PRO A 68 28.41 -7.38 -9.04
N SER A 69 28.65 -8.69 -8.94
CA SER A 69 28.44 -9.65 -10.04
C SER A 69 26.98 -9.75 -10.49
N ALA A 70 26.02 -9.50 -9.60
CA ALA A 70 24.60 -9.53 -9.95
C ALA A 70 24.25 -8.46 -11.00
N LEU A 71 24.95 -7.31 -11.00
CA LEU A 71 24.72 -6.22 -11.96
C LEU A 71 25.05 -6.60 -13.41
N GLN A 72 25.84 -7.66 -13.60
CA GLN A 72 26.19 -8.18 -14.93
C GLN A 72 25.31 -9.37 -15.35
N SER A 73 24.51 -9.91 -14.42
CA SER A 73 23.61 -11.02 -14.72
C SER A 73 22.43 -10.53 -15.57
N PRO A 74 22.15 -11.16 -16.72
CA PRO A 74 21.00 -10.81 -17.54
C PRO A 74 19.67 -10.99 -16.79
N ASP A 75 19.58 -12.04 -15.96
CA ASP A 75 18.39 -12.37 -15.17
C ASP A 75 18.08 -11.28 -14.15
N TYR A 76 19.10 -10.79 -13.44
CA TYR A 76 18.94 -9.70 -12.48
C TYR A 76 18.52 -8.39 -13.15
N LEU A 77 19.08 -8.09 -14.33
CA LEU A 77 18.71 -6.88 -15.08
C LEU A 77 17.27 -6.93 -15.58
N GLU A 78 16.79 -8.11 -15.97
CA GLU A 78 15.41 -8.33 -16.39
C GLU A 78 14.45 -8.25 -15.20
N TYR A 79 14.74 -8.96 -14.11
CA TYR A 79 14.01 -8.85 -12.84
C TYR A 79 13.87 -7.40 -12.38
N THR A 80 14.99 -6.65 -12.34
CA THR A 80 15.03 -5.25 -11.90
C THR A 80 14.14 -4.37 -12.77
N ARG A 81 14.04 -4.66 -14.08
CA ARG A 81 13.17 -3.92 -15.00
C ARG A 81 11.69 -4.16 -14.67
N TYR A 82 11.30 -5.41 -14.43
CA TYR A 82 9.93 -5.75 -14.05
C TYR A 82 9.55 -5.17 -12.68
N ALA A 83 10.41 -5.35 -11.69
CA ALA A 83 10.21 -4.80 -10.34
C ALA A 83 10.11 -3.27 -10.35
N LEU A 84 10.94 -2.56 -11.13
CA LEU A 84 10.80 -1.12 -11.30
C LEU A 84 9.47 -0.73 -11.96
N GLY A 85 9.04 -1.48 -12.97
CA GLY A 85 7.76 -1.25 -13.64
C GLY A 85 6.58 -1.43 -12.68
N LEU A 86 6.64 -2.46 -11.82
CA LEU A 86 5.66 -2.74 -10.79
C LEU A 86 5.61 -1.60 -9.74
N ALA A 87 6.77 -1.18 -9.21
CA ALA A 87 6.85 -0.10 -8.23
C ALA A 87 6.28 1.23 -8.77
N TRP A 88 6.51 1.56 -10.05
CA TRP A 88 5.89 2.72 -10.69
C TRP A 88 4.38 2.56 -10.86
N LEU A 89 3.91 1.38 -11.27
CA LEU A 89 2.49 1.09 -11.39
C LEU A 89 1.77 1.27 -10.05
N GLU A 90 2.33 0.72 -8.97
CA GLU A 90 1.84 0.91 -7.60
C GLU A 90 1.77 2.38 -7.23
N ALA A 91 2.87 3.11 -7.42
CA ALA A 91 2.93 4.53 -7.11
C ALA A 91 1.84 5.34 -7.84
N PHE A 92 1.65 5.08 -9.13
CA PHE A 92 0.60 5.75 -9.92
C PHE A 92 -0.81 5.38 -9.44
N LEU A 93 -1.05 4.10 -9.11
CA LEU A 93 -2.35 3.66 -8.59
C LEU A 93 -2.67 4.31 -7.23
N LEU A 94 -1.71 4.34 -6.32
CA LEU A 94 -1.88 4.89 -4.98
C LEU A 94 -2.06 6.42 -5.00
N ILE A 95 -1.21 7.13 -5.75
CA ILE A 95 -1.33 8.59 -5.93
C ILE A 95 -2.64 8.92 -6.67
N GLY A 96 -2.98 8.17 -7.72
CA GLY A 96 -4.23 8.30 -8.45
C GLY A 96 -5.45 8.08 -7.56
N ALA A 97 -5.41 7.09 -6.67
CA ALA A 97 -6.46 6.82 -5.69
C ALA A 97 -6.62 7.96 -4.68
N ALA A 98 -5.52 8.51 -4.17
CA ALA A 98 -5.52 9.68 -3.29
C ALA A 98 -6.12 10.92 -4.00
N ALA A 99 -5.69 11.18 -5.24
CA ALA A 99 -6.21 12.27 -6.05
C ALA A 99 -7.72 12.09 -6.34
N MET A 100 -8.15 10.88 -6.70
CA MET A 100 -9.56 10.56 -6.94
C MET A 100 -10.42 10.80 -5.70
N LEU A 101 -9.99 10.37 -4.53
CA LEU A 101 -10.71 10.65 -3.28
C LEU A 101 -10.80 12.13 -2.97
N THR A 102 -9.75 12.89 -3.27
CA THR A 102 -9.66 14.32 -2.92
C THR A 102 -10.48 15.19 -3.86
N LEU A 103 -10.34 14.94 -5.16
CA LEU A 103 -10.85 15.78 -6.24
C LEU A 103 -12.26 15.39 -6.69
N ASN A 104 -12.61 14.10 -6.65
CA ASN A 104 -13.87 13.60 -7.19
C ASN A 104 -14.81 13.14 -6.07
N ARG A 105 -16.05 13.64 -6.09
CA ARG A 105 -17.10 13.30 -5.09
C ARG A 105 -18.07 12.23 -5.55
N HIS A 106 -17.68 11.46 -6.55
CA HIS A 106 -18.52 10.40 -7.09
C HIS A 106 -18.31 9.09 -6.34
N ARG A 107 -19.38 8.33 -6.14
CA ARG A 107 -19.30 6.97 -5.58
C ARG A 107 -18.35 6.03 -6.33
N ARG A 108 -18.11 6.25 -7.63
CA ARG A 108 -17.13 5.50 -8.43
C ARG A 108 -15.70 5.70 -7.95
N ALA A 109 -15.35 6.87 -7.39
CA ALA A 109 -14.02 7.14 -6.85
C ALA A 109 -13.69 6.17 -5.72
N VAL A 110 -14.64 5.89 -4.83
CA VAL A 110 -14.46 4.94 -3.72
C VAL A 110 -14.12 3.54 -4.22
N HIS A 111 -14.85 3.03 -5.22
CA HIS A 111 -14.60 1.70 -5.77
C HIS A 111 -13.27 1.63 -6.51
N TRP A 112 -12.89 2.70 -7.21
CA TRP A 112 -11.58 2.83 -7.83
C TRP A 112 -10.45 2.82 -6.80
N THR A 113 -10.59 3.55 -5.70
CA THR A 113 -9.61 3.54 -4.60
C THR A 113 -9.47 2.15 -4.00
N ILE A 114 -10.58 1.45 -3.75
CA ILE A 114 -10.53 0.06 -3.25
C ILE A 114 -9.75 -0.82 -4.23
N ALA A 115 -10.10 -0.78 -5.52
CA ALA A 115 -9.39 -1.55 -6.54
C ALA A 115 -7.89 -1.21 -6.59
N ALA A 116 -7.54 0.08 -6.56
CA ALA A 116 -6.16 0.54 -6.57
C ALA A 116 -5.37 0.03 -5.35
N VAL A 117 -5.95 0.06 -4.15
CA VAL A 117 -5.27 -0.44 -2.93
C VAL A 117 -5.09 -1.96 -2.96
N TRP A 118 -6.05 -2.71 -3.51
CA TRP A 118 -5.91 -4.17 -3.66
C TRP A 118 -4.88 -4.56 -4.73
N ILE A 119 -4.85 -3.82 -5.85
CA ILE A 119 -3.89 -4.06 -6.92
C ILE A 119 -2.47 -3.67 -6.46
N ALA A 120 -2.30 -2.46 -5.93
CA ALA A 120 -0.99 -1.94 -5.52
C ALA A 120 -0.45 -2.58 -4.22
N GLY A 121 -1.31 -3.23 -3.43
CA GLY A 121 -0.89 -3.94 -2.23
C GLY A 121 -0.77 -5.46 -2.48
N PRO A 122 -1.77 -6.26 -2.09
CA PRO A 122 -1.69 -7.72 -2.15
C PRO A 122 -1.32 -8.30 -3.52
N VAL A 123 -1.90 -7.79 -4.61
CA VAL A 123 -1.64 -8.33 -5.95
C VAL A 123 -0.22 -8.04 -6.39
N ALA A 124 0.27 -6.83 -6.16
CA ALA A 124 1.63 -6.46 -6.52
C ALA A 124 2.66 -7.24 -5.69
N ALA A 125 2.46 -7.36 -4.37
CA ALA A 125 3.31 -8.18 -3.52
C ALA A 125 3.36 -9.65 -3.99
N LEU A 126 2.22 -10.24 -4.34
CA LEU A 126 2.18 -11.61 -4.88
C LEU A 126 2.91 -11.73 -6.22
N THR A 127 2.81 -10.70 -7.06
CA THR A 127 3.49 -10.64 -8.35
C THR A 127 5.00 -10.53 -8.16
N GLU A 128 5.47 -9.71 -7.22
CA GLU A 128 6.88 -9.60 -6.89
C GLU A 128 7.44 -10.93 -6.38
N PHE A 129 6.72 -11.65 -5.51
CA PHE A 129 7.15 -12.99 -5.07
C PHE A 129 7.24 -13.98 -6.21
N ALA A 130 6.22 -14.06 -7.05
CA ALA A 130 6.23 -14.95 -8.20
C ALA A 130 7.39 -14.61 -9.17
N LEU A 131 7.70 -13.33 -9.35
CA LEU A 131 8.84 -12.89 -10.15
C LEU A 131 10.16 -13.31 -9.49
N ALA A 132 10.35 -13.03 -8.20
CA ALA A 132 11.58 -13.39 -7.48
C ALA A 132 11.83 -14.90 -7.52
N GLU A 133 10.80 -15.71 -7.28
CA GLU A 133 10.87 -17.18 -7.36
C GLU A 133 11.26 -17.64 -8.77
N SER A 134 10.67 -17.04 -9.81
CA SER A 134 10.96 -17.43 -11.20
C SER A 134 12.40 -17.12 -11.65
N TYR A 135 13.03 -16.06 -11.12
CA TYR A 135 14.37 -15.63 -11.51
C TYR A 135 15.48 -16.19 -10.61
N PHE A 136 15.21 -16.38 -9.33
CA PHE A 136 16.25 -16.73 -8.35
C PHE A 136 16.04 -18.09 -7.66
N GLY A 137 14.91 -18.78 -7.93
CA GLY A 137 14.58 -20.08 -7.33
C GLY A 137 14.00 -19.94 -5.92
N ASP A 138 14.29 -20.90 -5.02
CA ASP A 138 13.78 -20.96 -3.64
C ASP A 138 14.35 -19.86 -2.71
N TYR A 139 14.22 -18.59 -3.09
CA TYR A 139 14.37 -17.44 -2.22
C TYR A 139 13.03 -17.15 -1.53
N LEU A 140 12.61 -18.05 -0.63
CA LEU A 140 11.58 -17.73 0.35
C LEU A 140 12.27 -17.18 1.60
N LEU A 141 12.41 -15.87 1.68
CA LEU A 141 12.83 -15.20 2.92
C LEU A 141 11.62 -15.16 3.87
N GLU A 142 11.79 -15.52 5.15
CA GLU A 142 10.72 -15.44 6.16
C GLU A 142 10.08 -14.03 6.25
N ASP A 143 10.84 -12.99 5.90
CA ASP A 143 10.39 -11.59 5.91
C ASP A 143 9.31 -11.27 4.86
N ASP A 144 9.21 -12.06 3.80
CA ASP A 144 8.31 -11.83 2.66
C ASP A 144 6.83 -12.07 2.99
N TYR A 145 6.56 -13.05 3.85
CA TYR A 145 5.20 -13.29 4.37
C TYR A 145 4.67 -12.12 5.19
N SER A 146 5.56 -11.37 5.85
CA SER A 146 5.18 -10.22 6.67
C SER A 146 4.69 -9.05 5.81
N ALA A 147 5.32 -8.82 4.66
CA ALA A 147 4.91 -7.80 3.70
C ALA A 147 3.52 -8.11 3.10
N MET A 148 3.30 -9.36 2.67
CA MET A 148 1.99 -9.81 2.18
C MET A 148 0.89 -9.65 3.23
N ALA A 149 1.15 -10.09 4.47
CA ALA A 149 0.19 -9.96 5.55
C ALA A 149 -0.14 -8.50 5.87
N ALA A 150 0.87 -7.62 5.84
CA ALA A 150 0.70 -6.19 6.06
C ALA A 150 -0.17 -5.53 4.97
N THR A 151 0.10 -5.80 3.69
CA THR A 151 -0.67 -5.22 2.57
C THR A 151 -2.10 -5.75 2.54
N MET A 152 -2.32 -7.03 2.87
CA MET A 152 -3.65 -7.63 3.00
C MET A 152 -4.47 -7.00 4.13
N LEU A 153 -3.87 -6.86 5.32
CA LEU A 153 -4.52 -6.23 6.45
C LEU A 153 -4.88 -4.78 6.13
N PHE A 154 -3.94 -4.04 5.54
CA PHE A 154 -4.13 -2.66 5.14
C PHE A 154 -5.28 -2.51 4.15
N ALA A 155 -5.25 -3.29 3.05
CA ALA A 155 -6.30 -3.28 2.03
C ALA A 155 -7.67 -3.58 2.63
N THR A 156 -7.74 -4.57 3.52
CA THR A 156 -8.98 -4.98 4.19
C THR A 156 -9.52 -3.87 5.09
N VAL A 157 -8.69 -3.31 5.97
CA VAL A 157 -9.10 -2.25 6.91
C VAL A 157 -9.66 -1.04 6.18
N TRP A 158 -8.98 -0.58 5.13
CA TRP A 158 -9.43 0.58 4.36
C TRP A 158 -10.63 0.27 3.48
N THR A 159 -10.74 -0.93 2.92
CA THR A 159 -11.94 -1.38 2.22
C THR A 159 -13.16 -1.34 3.16
N CYS A 160 -13.03 -1.89 4.37
CA CYS A 160 -14.07 -1.83 5.38
C CYS A 160 -14.43 -0.40 5.75
N TYR A 161 -13.44 0.47 5.97
CA TYR A 161 -13.69 1.88 6.25
C TYR A 161 -14.44 2.59 5.12
N LEU A 162 -13.97 2.45 3.88
CA LEU A 162 -14.54 3.10 2.69
C LEU A 162 -15.98 2.65 2.42
N LEU A 163 -16.30 1.38 2.64
CA LEU A 163 -17.64 0.84 2.41
C LEU A 163 -18.61 1.07 3.58
N ALA A 164 -18.13 1.02 4.83
CA ALA A 164 -18.99 1.09 6.01
C ALA A 164 -19.19 2.51 6.55
N SER A 165 -18.24 3.42 6.35
CA SER A 165 -18.26 4.75 6.95
C SER A 165 -19.43 5.61 6.45
N ALA A 166 -20.26 6.08 7.39
CA ALA A 166 -21.35 7.01 7.09
C ALA A 166 -20.83 8.31 6.45
N ARG A 167 -19.67 8.81 6.90
CA ARG A 167 -19.03 10.00 6.30
C ARG A 167 -18.71 9.76 4.83
N VAL A 168 -18.15 8.61 4.47
CA VAL A 168 -17.81 8.29 3.08
C VAL A 168 -19.08 8.22 2.23
N LYS A 169 -20.11 7.52 2.70
CA LYS A 169 -21.41 7.47 2.01
C LYS A 169 -22.05 8.85 1.81
N ASN A 170 -21.94 9.73 2.81
CA ASN A 170 -22.46 11.09 2.74
C ASN A 170 -21.61 12.02 1.85
N THR A 171 -20.34 11.68 1.63
CA THR A 171 -19.38 12.52 0.89
C THR A 171 -19.30 12.14 -0.59
N TYR A 172 -19.49 10.86 -0.90
CA TYR A 172 -19.37 10.32 -2.25
C TYR A 172 -20.72 9.74 -2.69
N THR A 173 -21.54 10.60 -3.30
CA THR A 173 -22.85 10.25 -3.86
C THR A 173 -22.76 9.81 -5.31
#